data_AF-A0A523GZ35-F1
#
_entry.id   AF-A0A523GZ35-F1
#
_cell.length_a   1.000
_cell.length_b   1.000
_cell.length_c   1.000
_cell.angle_alpha   90.00
_cell.angle_beta   90.00
_cell.angle_gamma   90.00
#
_symmetry.space_group_name_H-M   'P 1'
#
loop_
_entity.id
_entity.type
_entity.pdbx_description
1 polymer ?
#
loop_
_entity_poly.entity_id
_entity_poly.type
_entity_poly.pdbx_seq_one_letter_code
_entity_poly.pdbx_strand_id
1 'polypeptide(L)'
;MAKNKKYEMNVMVRTTYLPEQSDESIDRYVFAYTVTIANTGMVAAQLISRHWIIADGENDIQEVRGLGVVGEQPLLKPGDTFEYTSGTTISSPVGSMKGSYQMIAEDGLRFDASIPEFTLSVPRVLH
;
A
#
# COMPACT_ATOMS: atom_id res chain seq x y z
N MET A 1 -19.49 19.19 -9.05
CA MET A 1 -19.74 17.89 -9.73
C MET A 1 -19.22 16.78 -8.84
N ALA A 2 -20.03 16.26 -7.92
CA ALA A 2 -19.66 15.08 -7.16
C ALA A 2 -19.88 13.86 -8.06
N LYS A 3 -18.79 13.27 -8.58
CA LYS A 3 -18.89 11.98 -9.27
C LYS A 3 -19.43 10.99 -8.25
N ASN A 4 -20.66 10.54 -8.48
CA ASN A 4 -21.35 9.53 -7.70
C ASN A 4 -20.62 8.19 -7.87
N LYS A 5 -19.51 7.98 -7.16
CA LYS A 5 -18.72 6.76 -7.27
C LYS A 5 -19.28 5.73 -6.30
N LYS A 6 -20.21 4.92 -6.80
CA LYS A 6 -20.82 3.80 -6.08
C LYS A 6 -19.76 2.88 -5.45
N TYR A 7 -18.63 2.66 -6.14
CA TYR A 7 -17.49 1.88 -5.66
C TYR A 7 -16.26 2.79 -5.63
N GLU A 8 -15.83 3.19 -4.44
CA GLU A 8 -14.64 4.00 -4.26
C GLU A 8 -13.92 3.62 -2.98
N MET A 9 -12.60 3.41 -3.11
CA MET A 9 -11.70 3.18 -1.99
C MET A 9 -10.61 4.23 -2.05
N ASN A 10 -10.44 4.93 -0.94
CA ASN A 10 -9.31 5.83 -0.76
C ASN A 10 -8.20 5.10 0.00
N VAL A 11 -7.01 5.09 -0.56
CA VAL A 11 -5.83 4.44 0.04
C VAL A 11 -4.80 5.50 0.35
N MET A 12 -4.44 5.60 1.63
CA MET A 12 -3.38 6.49 2.12
C MET A 12 -2.25 5.65 2.70
N VAL A 13 -1.02 6.09 2.49
CA VAL A 13 0.16 5.38 2.98
C VAL A 13 1.09 6.34 3.71
N ARG A 14 1.58 5.90 4.87
CA ARG A 14 2.65 6.54 5.63
C ARG A 14 3.84 5.59 5.70
N THR A 15 5.04 6.09 5.44
CA THR A 15 6.26 5.30 5.43
C THR A 15 7.20 5.74 6.55
N THR A 16 8.05 4.83 7.02
CA THR A 16 9.04 5.09 8.06
C THR A 16 10.26 4.22 7.80
N TYR A 17 11.43 4.85 7.68
CA TYR A 17 12.70 4.14 7.64
C TYR A 17 13.00 3.53 9.02
N LEU A 18 13.53 2.31 9.04
CA LEU A 18 13.89 1.58 10.27
C LEU A 18 15.41 1.41 10.35
N PRO A 19 16.16 2.37 10.95
CA PRO A 19 17.63 2.31 11.03
C PRO A 19 18.15 1.05 11.73
N GLU A 20 17.51 0.64 12.83
CA GLU A 20 17.91 -0.52 13.63
C GLU A 20 17.77 -1.85 12.89
N GLN A 21 16.93 -1.89 11.85
CA GLN A 21 16.74 -3.07 11.01
C GLN A 21 17.49 -2.97 9.69
N SER A 22 18.15 -1.84 9.41
CA SER A 22 18.85 -1.57 8.16
C SER A 22 20.36 -1.72 8.35
N ASP A 23 21.06 -1.98 7.25
CA ASP A 23 22.51 -2.00 7.21
C ASP A 23 22.96 -1.36 5.89
N GLU A 24 23.31 -0.07 5.99
CA GLU A 24 23.71 0.75 4.84
C GLU A 24 25.04 0.27 4.24
N SER A 25 25.86 -0.48 4.99
CA SER A 25 27.16 -0.98 4.50
C SER A 25 27.02 -2.11 3.47
N ILE A 26 25.85 -2.75 3.42
CA ILE A 26 25.51 -3.83 2.49
C ILE A 26 24.27 -3.49 1.65
N ASP A 27 23.95 -2.20 1.51
CA ASP A 27 22.82 -1.69 0.75
C ASP A 27 21.47 -2.31 1.16
N ARG A 28 21.26 -2.54 2.46
CA ARG A 28 20.02 -3.12 2.98
C ARG A 28 19.20 -2.08 3.74
N TYR A 29 18.19 -1.52 3.10
CA TYR A 29 17.33 -0.48 3.68
C TYR A 29 15.93 -1.02 3.97
N VAL A 30 15.53 -0.99 5.25
CA VAL A 30 14.24 -1.51 5.71
C VAL A 30 13.28 -0.36 6.00
N PHE A 31 12.07 -0.47 5.44
CA PHE A 31 11.00 0.49 5.62
C PHE A 31 9.75 -0.20 6.17
N ALA A 32 9.14 0.40 7.17
CA ALA A 32 7.74 0.14 7.52
C ALA A 32 6.83 1.04 6.68
N TYR A 33 5.66 0.53 6.30
CA TYR A 33 4.58 1.31 5.74
C TYR A 33 3.27 0.97 6.44
N THR A 34 2.52 2.00 6.81
CA THR A 34 1.16 1.90 7.34
C THR A 34 0.20 2.34 6.27
N VAL A 35 -0.71 1.45 5.88
CA VAL A 35 -1.75 1.72 4.88
C VAL A 35 -3.08 1.90 5.60
N THR A 36 -3.79 2.98 5.29
CA THR A 36 -5.18 3.18 5.65
C THR A 36 -6.04 3.04 4.40
N ILE A 37 -6.99 2.10 4.42
CA ILE A 37 -7.97 1.87 3.36
C ILE A 37 -9.31 2.36 3.88
N ALA A 38 -9.90 3.34 3.21
CA ALA A 38 -11.20 3.92 3.56
C ALA A 38 -12.21 3.67 2.44
N ASN A 39 -13.38 3.12 2.77
CA ASN A 39 -14.47 3.02 1.81
C ASN A 39 -15.20 4.37 1.73
N THR A 40 -14.89 5.15 0.69
CA THR A 40 -15.54 6.43 0.40
C THR A 40 -16.68 6.29 -0.62
N GLY A 41 -16.97 5.06 -1.06
CA GLY A 41 -18.08 4.73 -1.92
C GLY A 41 -19.40 4.58 -1.14
N MET A 42 -20.40 4.02 -1.81
CA MET A 42 -21.75 3.83 -1.25
C MET A 42 -22.12 2.37 -1.02
N VAL A 43 -21.24 1.43 -1.40
CA VAL A 43 -21.48 -0.02 -1.28
C VAL A 43 -20.35 -0.65 -0.49
N ALA A 44 -20.69 -1.60 0.38
CA ALA A 44 -19.70 -2.36 1.10
C ALA A 44 -18.85 -3.20 0.13
N ALA A 45 -17.55 -3.32 0.40
CA ALA A 45 -16.68 -4.14 -0.44
C ALA A 45 -15.56 -4.78 0.37
N GLN A 46 -15.19 -5.98 -0.05
CA GLN A 46 -14.18 -6.81 0.56
C GLN A 46 -12.87 -6.76 -0.22
N LEU A 47 -11.76 -6.60 0.48
CA LEU A 47 -10.42 -6.76 -0.08
C LEU A 47 -10.11 -8.25 -0.24
N ILE A 48 -9.74 -8.66 -1.44
CA ILE A 48 -9.47 -10.06 -1.78
C ILE A 48 -7.97 -10.33 -1.93
N SER A 49 -7.29 -9.50 -2.70
CA SER A 49 -5.86 -9.69 -3.01
C SER A 49 -5.17 -8.35 -3.17
N ARG A 50 -3.83 -8.38 -3.13
CA ARG A 50 -2.96 -7.22 -3.32
C ARG A 50 -1.96 -7.51 -4.43
N HIS A 51 -1.60 -6.47 -5.17
CA HIS A 51 -0.50 -6.44 -6.10
C HIS A 51 0.34 -5.20 -5.83
N TRP A 52 1.61 -5.40 -5.51
CA TRP A 52 2.60 -4.36 -5.31
C TRP A 52 3.61 -4.37 -6.46
N ILE A 53 4.01 -3.18 -6.86
CA ILE A 53 5.14 -2.88 -7.74
C ILE A 53 6.09 -2.04 -6.90
N ILE A 54 7.29 -2.58 -6.66
CA ILE A 54 8.34 -1.96 -5.84
C ILE A 54 9.47 -1.63 -6.80
N ALA A 55 9.82 -0.36 -6.93
CA ALA A 55 10.97 0.09 -7.69
C ALA A 55 12.05 0.54 -6.70
N ASP A 56 13.23 -0.04 -6.80
CA ASP A 56 14.39 0.52 -6.12
C ASP A 56 14.97 1.70 -6.91
N GLY A 57 15.93 2.40 -6.30
CA GLY A 57 16.53 3.62 -6.85
C GLY A 57 17.37 3.39 -8.12
N GLU A 58 17.67 2.13 -8.44
CA GLU A 58 18.48 1.72 -9.60
C GLU A 58 17.60 1.10 -10.71
N ASN A 59 16.28 1.31 -10.65
CA ASN A 59 15.25 0.80 -11.58
C ASN A 59 15.03 -0.72 -11.56
N ASP A 60 15.48 -1.46 -10.55
CA ASP A 60 15.03 -2.85 -10.39
C ASP A 60 13.58 -2.86 -9.88
N ILE A 61 12.72 -3.54 -10.63
CA ILE A 61 11.29 -3.66 -10.35
C ILE A 61 11.00 -5.04 -9.78
N GLN A 62 10.41 -5.07 -8.60
CA GLN A 62 9.90 -6.29 -7.97
C GLN A 62 8.37 -6.24 -7.90
N GLU A 63 7.73 -7.34 -8.27
CA GLU A 63 6.28 -7.50 -8.12
C GLU A 63 5.95 -8.48 -7.00
N VAL A 64 5.05 -8.08 -6.10
CA VAL A 64 4.55 -8.94 -5.04
C VAL A 64 3.05 -9.08 -5.16
N ARG A 65 2.55 -10.32 -5.26
CA ARG A 65 1.13 -10.64 -5.31
C ARG A 65 0.76 -11.57 -4.17
N GLY A 66 -0.41 -11.39 -3.59
CA GLY A 66 -0.88 -12.27 -2.52
C GLY A 66 -2.33 -12.03 -2.12
N LEU A 67 -2.91 -13.01 -1.43
CA LEU A 67 -4.24 -12.89 -0.87
C LEU A 67 -4.23 -11.98 0.35
N GLY A 68 -5.29 -11.17 0.46
CA GLY A 68 -5.52 -10.29 1.60
C GLY A 68 -4.40 -9.28 1.85
N VAL A 69 -4.41 -8.73 3.06
CA VAL A 69 -3.36 -7.89 3.66
C VAL A 69 -3.14 -8.40 5.07
N VAL A 70 -1.87 -8.58 5.49
CA VAL A 70 -1.51 -9.10 6.84
C VAL A 70 -2.26 -10.37 7.30
N GLY A 71 -2.69 -11.21 6.35
CA GLY A 71 -3.46 -12.44 6.63
C GLY A 71 -4.98 -12.24 6.69
N GLU A 72 -5.47 -11.02 6.44
CA GLU A 72 -6.88 -10.64 6.51
C GLU A 72 -7.46 -10.21 5.15
N GLN A 73 -8.78 -10.39 5.00
CA GLN A 73 -9.56 -9.95 3.85
C GLN A 73 -10.73 -9.08 4.36
N PRO A 74 -10.46 -7.84 4.79
CA PRO A 74 -11.45 -7.00 5.46
C PRO A 74 -12.62 -6.64 4.54
N LEU A 75 -13.83 -6.68 5.10
CA LEU A 75 -15.05 -6.14 4.51
C LEU A 75 -15.29 -4.73 5.07
N LEU A 76 -15.31 -3.73 4.20
CA LEU A 76 -15.48 -2.32 4.59
C LEU A 76 -16.85 -1.82 4.16
N LYS A 77 -17.68 -1.38 5.11
CA LYS A 77 -18.93 -0.67 4.81
C LYS A 77 -18.63 0.79 4.41
N PRO A 78 -19.59 1.50 3.79
CA PRO A 78 -19.42 2.93 3.53
C PRO A 78 -19.03 3.70 4.79
N GLY A 79 -17.92 4.43 4.74
CA GLY A 79 -17.37 5.18 5.87
C GLY A 79 -16.40 4.41 6.77
N ASP A 80 -16.32 3.08 6.64
CA ASP A 80 -15.38 2.28 7.43
C ASP A 80 -13.94 2.50 6.94
N THR A 81 -13.01 2.32 7.88
CA THR A 81 -11.57 2.31 7.62
C THR A 81 -10.94 1.03 8.15
N PHE A 82 -9.90 0.57 7.47
CA PHE A 82 -9.01 -0.49 7.93
C PHE A 82 -7.57 -0.03 7.81
N GLU A 83 -6.80 -0.19 8.87
CA GLU A 83 -5.40 0.21 8.94
C GLU A 83 -4.53 -1.01 9.24
N TYR A 84 -3.41 -1.13 8.53
CA TYR A 84 -2.41 -2.16 8.81
C TYR A 84 -1.00 -1.63 8.54
N THR A 85 -0.02 -2.22 9.23
CA THR A 85 1.39 -1.94 9.03
C THR A 85 2.10 -3.19 8.52
N SER A 86 3.00 -3.01 7.56
CA SER A 86 3.87 -4.06 7.03
C SER A 86 5.24 -3.48 6.70
N GLY A 87 6.19 -4.33 6.33
CA GLY A 87 7.55 -3.95 5.99
C GLY A 87 7.91 -4.27 4.54
N THR A 88 8.91 -3.58 4.02
CA THR A 88 9.64 -3.94 2.81
C THR A 88 11.14 -3.68 3.00
N THR A 89 11.96 -4.34 2.19
CA THR A 89 13.41 -4.10 2.12
C THR A 89 13.76 -3.76 0.68
N ILE A 90 14.57 -2.72 0.48
CA ILE A 90 15.10 -2.33 -0.84
C ILE A 90 16.62 -2.16 -0.79
N SER A 91 17.23 -2.22 -1.97
CA SER A 91 18.69 -2.13 -2.22
C SER A 91 19.23 -0.71 -2.27
N SER A 92 18.40 0.29 -2.00
CA SER A 92 18.73 1.71 -2.22
C SER A 92 18.17 2.61 -1.11
N PRO A 93 18.81 3.76 -0.83
CA PRO A 93 18.34 4.69 0.19
C PRO A 93 17.04 5.41 -0.20
N VAL A 94 16.66 5.33 -1.48
CA VAL A 94 15.41 5.86 -2.05
C VAL A 94 14.80 4.84 -2.99
N GLY A 95 13.48 4.66 -2.93
CA GLY A 95 12.71 3.84 -3.87
C GLY A 95 11.25 4.30 -3.94
N SER A 96 10.43 3.60 -4.71
CA SER A 96 8.99 3.83 -4.75
C SER A 96 8.20 2.53 -4.68
N MET A 97 6.96 2.65 -4.21
CA MET A 97 5.99 1.56 -4.24
C MET A 97 4.66 2.09 -4.78
N LYS A 98 3.98 1.26 -5.57
CA LYS A 98 2.62 1.48 -6.03
C LYS A 98 1.92 0.13 -6.20
N GLY A 99 0.62 0.15 -6.44
CA GLY A 99 -0.08 -1.12 -6.62
C GLY A 99 -1.59 -1.00 -6.74
N SER A 100 -2.25 -2.12 -6.49
CA SER A 100 -3.70 -2.19 -6.40
C SER A 100 -4.15 -3.28 -5.42
N TYR A 101 -5.34 -3.08 -4.87
CA TYR A 101 -6.11 -4.14 -4.24
C TYR A 101 -7.23 -4.59 -5.15
N GLN A 102 -7.40 -5.91 -5.28
CA GLN A 102 -8.59 -6.46 -5.91
C GLN A 102 -9.71 -6.50 -4.87
N MET A 103 -10.82 -5.86 -5.21
CA MET A 103 -12.00 -5.73 -4.35
C MET A 103 -13.19 -6.49 -4.94
N ILE A 104 -14.07 -6.99 -4.07
CA ILE A 104 -15.40 -7.50 -4.44
C ILE A 104 -16.44 -6.70 -3.66
N ALA A 105 -17.31 -5.98 -4.35
CA ALA A 105 -18.46 -5.32 -3.75
C ALA A 105 -19.52 -6.34 -3.30
N GLU A 106 -20.39 -5.96 -2.37
CA GLU A 106 -21.48 -6.81 -1.87
C GLU A 106 -22.43 -7.28 -2.98
N ASP A 107 -22.59 -6.51 -4.05
CA ASP A 107 -23.35 -6.89 -5.24
C ASP A 107 -22.58 -7.82 -6.21
N GLY A 108 -21.40 -8.28 -5.82
CA GLY A 108 -20.55 -9.20 -6.57
C GLY A 108 -19.64 -8.54 -7.60
N LEU A 109 -19.72 -7.21 -7.79
CA LEU A 109 -18.86 -6.50 -8.74
C LEU A 109 -17.40 -6.56 -8.31
N ARG A 110 -16.52 -6.94 -9.23
CA ARG A 110 -15.07 -6.87 -9.05
C ARG A 110 -14.54 -5.52 -9.52
N PHE A 111 -13.69 -4.90 -8.72
CA PHE A 111 -13.01 -3.66 -9.08
C PHE A 111 -11.65 -3.56 -8.40
N ASP A 112 -10.80 -2.67 -8.90
CA ASP A 112 -9.48 -2.42 -8.31
C ASP A 112 -9.48 -1.10 -7.52
N ALA A 113 -8.95 -1.15 -6.31
CA ALA A 113 -8.59 0.04 -5.53
C ALA A 113 -7.11 0.36 -5.79
N SER A 114 -6.83 1.47 -6.47
CA SER A 114 -5.46 1.88 -6.75
C SER A 114 -4.74 2.33 -5.49
N ILE A 115 -3.49 1.90 -5.33
CA ILE A 115 -2.56 2.41 -4.34
C ILE A 115 -1.68 3.43 -5.08
N PRO A 116 -1.80 4.74 -4.78
CA PRO A 116 -0.97 5.75 -5.41
C PRO A 116 0.52 5.47 -5.18
N GLU A 117 1.36 5.91 -6.11
CA GLU A 117 2.81 5.81 -5.93
C GLU A 117 3.26 6.67 -4.74
N PHE A 118 4.07 6.08 -3.87
CA PHE A 118 4.68 6.74 -2.72
C PHE A 118 6.16 6.42 -2.61
N THR A 119 6.90 7.34 -1.99
CA THR A 119 8.36 7.24 -1.86
C THR A 119 8.74 6.55 -0.56
N LEU A 120 9.74 5.68 -0.66
CA LEU A 120 10.55 5.19 0.44
C LEU A 120 11.83 6.01 0.43
N SER A 121 12.17 6.68 1.54
CA SER A 121 13.40 7.44 1.61
C SER A 121 13.98 7.46 3.02
N VAL A 122 15.29 7.31 3.10
CA VAL A 122 16.03 7.60 4.32
C VAL A 122 15.85 9.11 4.63
N PRO A 123 15.42 9.49 5.84
CA PRO A 123 15.30 10.90 6.21
C PRO A 123 16.64 11.61 6.03
N ARG A 124 16.66 12.69 5.24
CA ARG A 124 17.86 13.53 5.14
C ARG A 124 18.08 14.22 6.48
N VAL A 125 19.10 13.79 7.21
CA VAL A 125 19.66 14.59 8.30
C VAL A 125 20.47 15.70 7.65
N LEU A 126 19.90 16.91 7.57
CA LEU A 126 20.69 18.11 7.27
C LEU A 126 21.70 18.28 8.42
N HIS A 127 22.98 18.09 8.12
CA HIS A 127 24.10 18.50 8.97
C HIS A 127 24.42 19.97 8.70
#